data_AF-A0A1W9UJT1-F1
#
_entry.id   AF-A0A1W9UJT1-F1
#
_cell.length_a   1.000
_cell.length_b   1.000
_cell.length_c   1.000
_cell.angle_alpha   90.00
_cell.angle_beta   90.00
_cell.angle_gamma   90.00
#
_symmetry.space_group_name_H-M   'P 1'
#
loop_
_entity.id
_entity.type
_entity.pdbx_description
1 polymer ?
#
loop_
_entity_poly.entity_id
_entity_poly.type
_entity_poly.pdbx_seq_one_letter_code
_entity_poly.pdbx_strand_id
1 'polypeptide(L)'
;MNSRRIITCLMVPGSLVFLLSMAVWHWTAQPELLQTFLPLWPYVVLALGVLLGWRYQRSRLLLILFLLTLSQPQFIELLPSHMTAFSLAVISVILPLNLLWLAFSSERHLLSVATTIRLIIIVGQGGFVWLAYHFYLSQSWDILRINPFYHPLFDFVPQLPLGTMLPLAMTTFVATFLSLLIVLFWRPSMERGAQVWMLISVFFAQRAVGEEALFYTAVPSMNICNVCQVVTHWPW
;
A
#
# COMPACT_ATOMS: atom_id res chain seq x y z
N MET A 1 -3.47 -23.95 17.53
CA MET A 1 -3.75 -22.50 17.37
C MET A 1 -5.21 -22.31 17.01
N ASN A 2 -5.94 -21.41 17.69
CA ASN A 2 -7.38 -21.20 17.47
C ASN A 2 -7.65 -20.57 16.09
N SER A 3 -8.04 -21.40 15.11
CA SER A 3 -8.45 -20.98 13.76
C SER A 3 -9.44 -19.80 13.76
N ARG A 4 -10.37 -19.79 14.73
CA ARG A 4 -11.35 -18.71 14.94
C ARG A 4 -10.70 -17.32 15.07
N ARG A 5 -9.56 -17.21 15.75
CA ARG A 5 -8.87 -15.92 15.98
C ARG A 5 -8.22 -15.38 14.71
N ILE A 6 -7.77 -16.26 13.82
CA ILE A 6 -7.17 -15.88 12.54
C ILE A 6 -8.27 -15.36 11.61
N ILE A 7 -9.40 -16.09 11.56
CA ILE A 7 -10.55 -15.72 10.75
C ILE A 7 -11.11 -14.36 11.19
N THR A 8 -11.26 -14.11 12.50
CA THR A 8 -11.75 -12.81 12.98
C THR A 8 -10.79 -11.67 12.68
N CYS A 9 -9.48 -11.85 12.91
CA CYS A 9 -8.47 -10.85 12.57
C CYS A 9 -8.42 -10.54 11.07
N LEU A 10 -8.71 -11.53 10.21
CA LEU A 10 -8.73 -11.35 8.77
C LEU A 10 -10.05 -10.74 8.28
N MET A 11 -11.21 -11.15 8.80
CA MET A 11 -12.51 -10.69 8.31
C MET A 11 -12.95 -9.32 8.85
N VAL A 12 -12.66 -9.00 10.11
CA VAL A 12 -13.30 -7.87 10.80
C VAL A 12 -12.17 -7.01 11.37
N PRO A 13 -11.61 -6.03 10.64
CA PRO A 13 -12.35 -5.02 9.86
C PRO A 13 -11.96 -4.84 8.38
N GLY A 14 -10.83 -5.42 7.94
CA GLY A 14 -10.22 -5.10 6.64
C GLY A 14 -11.07 -5.51 5.44
N SER A 15 -11.64 -6.72 5.46
CA SER A 15 -12.44 -7.22 4.34
C SER A 15 -13.75 -6.45 4.18
N LEU A 16 -14.36 -6.01 5.28
CA LEU A 16 -15.62 -5.27 5.26
C LEU A 16 -15.43 -3.88 4.63
N VAL A 17 -14.38 -3.16 5.03
CA VAL A 17 -14.02 -1.87 4.40
C VAL A 17 -13.66 -2.05 2.93
N PHE A 18 -12.95 -3.14 2.59
CA PHE A 18 -12.57 -3.43 1.20
C PHE A 18 -13.79 -3.68 0.34
N LEU A 19 -14.67 -4.58 0.78
CA LEU A 19 -15.91 -4.92 0.08
C LEU A 19 -16.84 -3.72 -0.05
N LEU A 20 -16.97 -2.90 1.00
CA LEU A 20 -17.78 -1.68 0.96
C LEU A 20 -17.22 -0.69 -0.06
N SER A 21 -15.91 -0.50 -0.09
CA SER A 21 -15.24 0.35 -1.08
C SER A 21 -15.46 -0.16 -2.51
N MET A 22 -15.37 -1.48 -2.70
CA MET A 22 -15.64 -2.11 -4.00
C MET A 22 -17.11 -2.00 -4.42
N ALA A 23 -18.04 -2.13 -3.47
CA ALA A 23 -19.47 -2.01 -3.73
C ALA A 23 -19.85 -0.57 -4.12
N VAL A 24 -19.33 0.43 -3.42
CA VAL A 24 -19.52 1.85 -3.76
C VAL A 24 -18.97 2.15 -5.15
N TRP A 25 -17.78 1.60 -5.46
CA TRP A 25 -17.14 1.75 -6.76
C TRP A 25 -18.00 1.21 -7.91
N HIS A 26 -18.54 -0.01 -7.78
CA HIS A 26 -19.31 -0.64 -8.85
C HIS A 26 -20.75 -0.16 -8.98
N TRP A 27 -21.36 0.34 -7.90
CA TRP A 27 -22.80 0.60 -7.86
C TRP A 27 -23.17 2.04 -8.23
N THR A 28 -22.35 3.02 -7.89
CA THR A 28 -22.80 4.43 -7.94
C THR A 28 -22.21 5.19 -9.12
N ALA A 29 -23.09 5.75 -9.96
CA ALA A 29 -22.71 6.88 -10.81
C ALA A 29 -22.23 8.00 -9.87
N GLN A 30 -20.93 8.29 -9.91
CA GLN A 30 -20.31 9.19 -8.94
C GLN A 30 -20.93 10.58 -9.10
N PRO A 31 -21.57 11.14 -8.04
CA PRO A 31 -22.08 12.49 -8.12
C PRO A 31 -20.90 13.46 -8.29
N GLU A 32 -21.06 14.53 -9.08
CA GLU A 32 -20.00 15.51 -9.39
C GLU A 32 -19.29 16.08 -8.14
N LEU A 33 -20.04 16.20 -7.03
CA LEU A 33 -19.49 16.58 -5.73
C LEU A 33 -18.40 15.60 -5.26
N LEU A 34 -18.61 14.30 -5.42
CA LEU A 34 -17.65 13.28 -5.00
C LEU A 34 -16.35 13.41 -5.81
N GLN A 35 -16.45 13.63 -7.12
CA GLN A 35 -15.30 13.84 -8.00
C GLN A 35 -14.48 15.06 -7.59
N THR A 36 -15.12 16.12 -7.09
CA THR A 36 -14.43 17.32 -6.59
C THR A 36 -13.66 17.04 -5.28
N PHE A 37 -14.20 16.18 -4.41
CA PHE A 37 -13.57 15.85 -3.12
C PHE A 37 -12.54 14.72 -3.18
N LEU A 38 -12.61 13.85 -4.19
CA LEU A 38 -11.73 12.70 -4.32
C LEU A 38 -10.23 13.06 -4.34
N PRO A 39 -9.80 14.14 -5.03
CA PRO A 39 -8.41 14.55 -5.00
C PRO A 39 -7.93 15.00 -3.62
N LEU A 40 -8.81 15.57 -2.79
CA LEU A 40 -8.49 16.11 -1.46
C LEU A 40 -8.44 15.04 -0.37
N TRP A 41 -9.16 13.93 -0.55
CA TRP A 41 -9.31 12.89 0.45
C TRP A 41 -7.99 12.28 0.96
N PRO A 42 -6.99 11.99 0.10
CA PRO A 42 -5.65 11.59 0.53
C PRO A 42 -5.04 12.47 1.63
N TYR A 43 -5.17 13.80 1.48
CA TYR A 43 -4.63 14.78 2.42
C TYR A 43 -5.41 14.77 3.73
N VAL A 44 -6.74 14.63 3.65
CA VAL A 44 -7.60 14.47 4.84
C VAL A 44 -7.20 13.22 5.62
N VAL A 45 -6.99 12.10 4.92
CA VAL A 45 -6.60 10.84 5.54
C VAL A 45 -5.18 10.92 6.11
N LEU A 46 -4.24 11.57 5.43
CA LEU A 46 -2.92 11.82 5.96
C LEU A 46 -2.99 12.71 7.22
N ALA A 47 -3.79 13.77 7.22
CA ALA A 47 -3.96 14.67 8.37
C ALA A 47 -4.58 13.94 9.57
N LEU A 48 -5.64 13.17 9.35
CA LEU A 48 -6.23 12.30 10.39
C LEU A 48 -5.21 11.28 10.88
N GLY A 49 -4.46 10.69 9.96
CA GLY A 49 -3.31 9.84 10.22
C GLY A 49 -2.32 10.47 11.19
N VAL A 50 -1.83 11.66 10.85
CA VAL A 50 -0.90 12.47 11.65
C VAL A 50 -1.46 12.74 13.04
N LEU A 51 -2.72 13.18 13.15
CA LEU A 51 -3.36 13.43 14.43
C LEU A 51 -3.44 12.16 15.30
N LEU A 52 -3.85 11.03 14.71
CA LEU A 52 -3.95 9.76 15.41
C LEU A 52 -2.58 9.20 15.79
N GLY A 53 -1.62 9.24 14.86
CA GLY A 53 -0.27 8.79 15.13
C GLY A 53 0.41 9.66 16.19
N TRP A 54 0.16 10.97 16.20
CA TRP A 54 0.60 11.89 17.25
C TRP A 54 0.01 11.52 18.61
N ARG A 55 -1.31 11.32 18.68
CA ARG A 55 -2.02 10.94 19.92
C ARG A 55 -1.58 9.58 20.46
N TYR A 56 -1.45 8.57 19.60
CA TYR A 56 -1.13 7.19 20.00
C TYR A 56 0.37 6.87 19.96
N GLN A 57 1.21 7.84 19.58
CA GLN A 57 2.65 7.69 19.40
C GLN A 57 3.06 6.53 18.47
N ARG A 58 2.19 6.20 17.49
CA ARG A 58 2.38 5.05 16.59
C ARG A 58 3.05 5.45 15.27
N SER A 59 4.38 5.37 15.23
CA SER A 59 5.18 5.72 14.05
C SER A 59 4.87 4.90 12.81
N ARG A 60 4.62 3.60 12.98
CA ARG A 60 4.36 2.69 11.86
C ARG A 60 3.12 3.09 11.07
N LEU A 61 2.04 3.48 11.74
CA LEU A 61 0.82 3.93 11.05
C LEU A 61 1.11 5.19 10.24
N LEU A 62 1.80 6.17 10.82
CA LEU A 62 2.15 7.40 10.10
C LEU A 62 2.99 7.12 8.86
N LEU A 63 4.01 6.28 8.99
CA LEU A 63 4.88 5.94 7.86
C LEU A 63 4.13 5.22 6.75
N ILE A 64 3.20 4.30 7.09
CA ILE A 64 2.35 3.64 6.11
C ILE A 64 1.46 4.65 5.39
N LEU A 65 0.80 5.54 6.14
CA LEU A 65 -0.09 6.55 5.55
C LEU A 65 0.67 7.54 4.67
N PHE A 66 1.84 7.98 5.12
CA PHE A 66 2.73 8.83 4.36
C PHE A 66 3.17 8.16 3.06
N LEU A 67 3.60 6.90 3.13
CA LEU A 67 4.01 6.10 1.99
C LEU A 67 2.88 5.91 0.96
N LEU A 68 1.67 5.61 1.43
CA LEU A 68 0.48 5.47 0.59
C LEU A 68 0.03 6.79 -0.03
N THR A 69 0.28 7.92 0.64
CA THR A 69 -0.04 9.25 0.11
C THR A 69 0.96 9.64 -0.98
N LEU A 70 2.26 9.39 -0.74
CA LEU A 70 3.31 9.64 -1.74
C LEU A 70 3.19 8.80 -3.01
N SER A 71 2.59 7.61 -2.92
CA SER A 71 2.43 6.71 -4.07
C SER A 71 1.25 7.04 -4.98
N GLN A 72 0.54 8.13 -4.70
CA GLN A 72 -0.64 8.48 -5.46
C GLN A 72 -0.30 9.14 -6.80
N PRO A 73 -1.13 8.92 -7.83
CA PRO A 73 -0.92 9.51 -9.16
C PRO A 73 -0.72 11.03 -9.14
N GLN A 74 -1.44 11.76 -8.28
CA GLN A 74 -1.36 13.22 -8.15
C GLN A 74 0.06 13.71 -7.83
N PHE A 75 0.78 12.99 -6.97
CA PHE A 75 2.17 13.35 -6.64
C PHE A 75 3.13 12.95 -7.76
N ILE A 76 2.78 11.93 -8.54
CA ILE A 76 3.57 11.45 -9.66
C ILE A 76 3.40 12.35 -10.89
N GLU A 77 2.23 12.94 -11.08
CA GLU A 77 1.94 13.92 -12.14
C GLU A 77 2.75 15.21 -12.01
N LEU A 78 3.28 15.51 -10.81
CA LEU A 78 4.23 16.60 -10.59
C LEU A 78 5.62 16.31 -11.20
N LEU A 79 5.92 15.04 -11.50
CA LEU A 79 7.17 14.65 -12.17
C LEU A 79 7.07 14.95 -13.66
N PRO A 80 8.22 15.14 -14.35
CA PRO A 80 8.24 15.26 -15.80
C PRO A 80 7.54 14.08 -16.49
N SER A 81 6.76 14.37 -17.54
CA SER A 81 5.90 13.38 -18.24
C SER A 81 6.63 12.13 -18.74
N HIS A 82 7.93 12.23 -19.06
CA HIS A 82 8.75 11.11 -19.49
C HIS A 82 9.14 10.15 -18.35
N MET A 83 9.01 10.58 -17.09
CA MET A 83 9.32 9.79 -15.89
C MET A 83 8.10 9.08 -15.30
N THR A 84 6.88 9.57 -15.57
CA THR A 84 5.65 9.12 -14.88
C THR A 84 5.43 7.61 -14.99
N ALA A 85 5.51 7.04 -16.20
CA ALA A 85 5.33 5.61 -16.44
C ALA A 85 6.39 4.76 -15.72
N PHE A 86 7.64 5.23 -15.70
CA PHE A 86 8.73 4.55 -14.99
C PHE A 86 8.52 4.62 -13.47
N SER A 87 8.20 5.80 -12.94
CA SER A 87 7.93 6.01 -11.52
C SER A 87 6.76 5.16 -11.04
N LEU A 88 5.67 5.08 -11.80
CA LEU A 88 4.53 4.19 -11.49
C LEU A 88 4.96 2.72 -11.46
N ALA A 89 5.73 2.26 -12.45
CA ALA A 89 6.22 0.89 -12.49
C ALA A 89 7.12 0.56 -11.29
N VAL A 90 8.01 1.48 -10.92
CA VAL A 90 8.89 1.33 -9.76
C VAL A 90 8.10 1.34 -8.45
N ILE A 91 7.11 2.23 -8.32
CA ILE A 91 6.23 2.28 -7.15
C ILE A 91 5.47 0.95 -7.00
N SER A 92 5.02 0.34 -8.09
CA SER A 92 4.37 -0.98 -8.04
C SER A 92 5.27 -2.08 -7.47
N VAL A 93 6.59 -1.96 -7.60
CA VAL A 93 7.58 -2.89 -7.04
C VAL A 93 7.93 -2.53 -5.59
N ILE A 94 8.24 -1.26 -5.34
CA ILE A 94 8.77 -0.75 -4.06
C ILE A 94 7.69 -0.67 -2.98
N LEU A 95 6.45 -0.36 -3.34
CA LEU A 95 5.37 -0.13 -2.39
C LEU A 95 5.03 -1.40 -1.57
N PRO A 96 4.83 -2.59 -2.16
CA PRO A 96 4.69 -3.84 -1.40
C PRO A 96 5.86 -4.10 -0.46
N LEU A 97 7.10 -3.91 -0.93
CA LEU A 97 8.31 -4.15 -0.14
C LEU A 97 8.41 -3.21 1.07
N ASN A 98 8.05 -1.95 0.90
CA ASN A 98 8.00 -1.00 2.02
C ASN A 98 6.91 -1.36 3.04
N LEU A 99 5.74 -1.80 2.58
CA LEU A 99 4.70 -2.30 3.49
C LEU A 99 5.19 -3.55 4.25
N LEU A 100 5.91 -4.45 3.59
CA LEU A 100 6.52 -5.61 4.23
C LEU A 100 7.51 -5.19 5.32
N TRP A 101 8.44 -4.31 4.96
CA TRP A 101 9.46 -3.82 5.87
C TRP A 101 8.85 -3.11 7.09
N LEU A 102 7.81 -2.31 6.88
CA LEU A 102 7.05 -1.66 7.96
C LEU A 102 6.27 -2.67 8.80
N ALA A 103 5.77 -3.77 8.23
CA ALA A 103 5.10 -4.84 8.96
C ALA A 103 6.05 -5.58 9.93
N PHE A 104 7.30 -5.78 9.53
CA PHE A 104 8.34 -6.38 10.38
C PHE A 104 8.99 -5.39 11.35
N SER A 105 8.85 -4.09 11.11
CA SER A 105 9.40 -3.06 11.99
C SER A 105 8.69 -3.03 13.33
N SER A 106 9.47 -3.05 14.43
CA SER A 106 8.94 -2.82 15.77
C SER A 106 8.32 -1.42 15.87
N GLU A 107 7.19 -1.34 16.59
CA GLU A 107 6.59 -0.07 16.98
C GLU A 107 7.56 0.70 17.89
N ARG A 108 7.74 1.98 17.61
CA ARG A 108 8.57 2.92 18.37
C ARG A 108 7.89 4.28 18.41
N HIS A 109 8.27 5.11 19.38
CA HIS A 109 7.80 6.49 19.47
C HIS A 109 8.07 7.28 18.19
N LEU A 110 7.21 8.27 17.93
CA LEU A 110 7.28 9.10 16.73
C LEU A 110 8.61 9.83 16.58
N LEU A 111 9.08 10.43 17.67
CA LEU A 111 10.31 11.23 17.71
C LEU A 111 11.56 10.37 17.98
N SER A 112 11.49 9.06 17.77
CA SER A 112 12.66 8.18 17.89
C SER A 112 13.58 8.37 16.68
N VAL A 113 14.89 8.39 16.91
CA VAL A 113 15.93 8.38 15.86
C VAL A 113 15.68 7.27 14.82
N ALA A 114 15.18 6.11 15.27
CA ALA A 114 14.83 5.02 14.36
C ALA A 114 13.69 5.38 13.38
N THR A 115 12.69 6.14 13.83
CA THR A 115 11.59 6.62 12.96
C THR A 115 12.12 7.63 11.96
N THR A 116 13.02 8.54 12.38
CA THR A 116 13.69 9.50 11.49
C THR A 116 14.51 8.79 10.42
N ILE A 117 15.31 7.78 10.79
CA ILE A 117 16.07 6.97 9.83
C ILE A 117 15.12 6.30 8.83
N ARG A 118 14.00 5.73 9.28
CA ARG A 118 13.01 5.10 8.39
C ARG A 118 12.41 6.11 7.40
N LEU A 119 12.10 7.32 7.87
CA LEU A 119 11.59 8.39 7.02
C LEU A 119 12.63 8.81 5.98
N ILE A 120 13.90 8.98 6.38
CA ILE A 120 15.01 9.29 5.46
C ILE A 120 15.16 8.21 4.40
N ILE A 121 15.03 6.93 4.76
CA ILE A 121 15.08 5.82 3.79
C ILE A 121 13.92 5.93 2.79
N ILE A 122 12.69 6.14 3.24
CA ILE A 122 11.52 6.25 2.36
C ILE A 122 11.65 7.43 1.39
N VAL A 123 12.03 8.61 1.90
CA VAL A 123 12.25 9.80 1.06
C VAL A 123 13.45 9.59 0.12
N GLY A 124 14.52 8.99 0.63
CA GLY A 124 15.74 8.68 -0.12
C GLY A 124 15.50 7.70 -1.27
N GLN A 125 14.56 6.77 -1.15
CA GLN A 125 14.16 5.90 -2.26
C GLN A 125 13.63 6.72 -3.45
N GLY A 126 12.82 7.75 -3.22
CA GLY A 126 12.33 8.63 -4.30
C GLY A 126 13.47 9.34 -5.03
N GLY A 127 14.44 9.87 -4.28
CA GLY A 127 15.66 10.47 -4.84
C GLY A 127 16.52 9.46 -5.62
N PHE A 128 16.62 8.23 -5.11
CA PHE A 128 17.33 7.14 -5.80
C PHE A 128 16.66 6.76 -7.12
N VAL A 129 15.33 6.70 -7.17
CA VAL A 129 14.57 6.43 -8.40
C VAL A 129 14.80 7.54 -9.42
N TRP A 130 14.77 8.80 -8.99
CA TRP A 130 15.06 9.94 -9.84
C TRP A 130 16.50 9.89 -10.41
N LEU A 131 17.48 9.58 -9.56
CA LEU A 131 18.88 9.46 -9.94
C LEU A 131 19.09 8.27 -10.91
N ALA A 132 18.52 7.11 -10.61
CA ALA A 132 18.60 5.93 -11.46
C ALA A 132 18.03 6.20 -12.86
N TYR A 133 16.88 6.87 -12.94
CA TYR A 133 16.30 7.27 -14.22
C TYR A 133 17.20 8.23 -15.00
N HIS A 134 17.76 9.25 -14.33
CA HIS A 134 18.59 10.26 -14.97
C HIS A 134 19.90 9.69 -15.53
N PHE A 135 20.56 8.78 -14.81
CA PHE A 135 21.84 8.22 -15.22
C PHE A 135 21.73 6.95 -16.09
N TYR A 136 20.64 6.18 -15.98
CA TYR A 136 20.52 4.84 -16.60
C TYR A 136 19.23 4.69 -17.43
N LEU A 137 18.84 5.74 -18.15
CA LEU A 137 17.54 5.88 -18.81
C LEU A 137 17.14 4.70 -19.72
N SER A 138 18.09 4.04 -20.40
CA SER A 138 17.84 2.85 -21.23
C SER A 138 17.85 1.53 -20.44
N GLN A 139 18.85 1.29 -19.58
CA GLN A 139 19.00 0.05 -18.82
C GLN A 139 17.96 -0.11 -17.69
N SER A 140 17.40 0.98 -17.18
CA SER A 140 16.46 0.94 -16.06
C SER A 140 15.16 0.19 -16.38
N TRP A 141 14.72 0.25 -17.63
CA TRP A 141 13.54 -0.48 -18.10
C TRP A 141 13.79 -1.98 -18.22
N ASP A 142 15.00 -2.39 -18.58
CA ASP A 142 15.35 -3.81 -18.70
C ASP A 142 15.27 -4.51 -17.35
N ILE A 143 15.72 -3.85 -16.27
CA ILE A 143 15.65 -4.38 -14.91
C ILE A 143 14.20 -4.64 -14.48
N LEU A 144 13.28 -3.71 -14.79
CA LEU A 144 11.86 -3.85 -14.46
C LEU A 144 11.15 -4.93 -15.30
N ARG A 145 11.69 -5.26 -16.47
CA ARG A 145 11.17 -6.28 -17.39
C ARG A 145 11.74 -7.67 -17.14
N ILE A 146 12.71 -7.82 -16.23
CA ILE A 146 13.20 -9.14 -15.84
C ILE A 146 12.01 -9.97 -15.39
N ASN A 147 11.73 -11.05 -16.13
CA ASN A 147 10.67 -11.97 -15.81
C ASN A 147 11.25 -13.17 -15.06
N PRO A 148 11.15 -13.21 -13.72
CA PRO A 148 11.62 -14.34 -12.93
C PRO A 148 10.78 -15.61 -13.17
N PHE A 149 9.63 -15.50 -13.83
CA PHE A 149 8.76 -16.62 -14.19
C PHE A 149 8.97 -17.10 -15.63
N TYR A 150 10.14 -16.87 -16.24
CA TYR A 150 10.50 -17.53 -17.50
C TYR A 150 10.77 -19.03 -17.24
N HIS A 151 9.71 -19.78 -16.98
CA HIS A 151 9.74 -21.21 -16.82
C HIS A 151 8.42 -21.77 -17.38
N PRO A 152 8.45 -22.86 -18.16
CA PRO A 152 7.27 -23.42 -18.84
C PRO A 152 6.11 -23.82 -17.92
N LEU A 153 6.36 -23.90 -16.61
CA LEU A 153 5.33 -24.13 -15.60
C LEU A 153 4.42 -22.91 -15.38
N PHE A 154 4.84 -21.72 -15.80
CA PHE A 154 4.14 -20.45 -15.58
C PHE A 154 3.60 -19.80 -16.86
N ASP A 155 3.53 -20.54 -17.97
CA ASP A 155 2.98 -20.05 -19.25
C ASP A 155 1.48 -19.71 -19.19
N PHE A 156 0.79 -20.12 -18.11
CA PHE A 156 -0.59 -19.73 -17.82
C PHE A 156 -0.70 -18.33 -17.19
N VAL A 157 0.38 -17.78 -16.64
CA VAL A 157 0.37 -16.49 -15.93
C VAL A 157 0.01 -15.31 -16.84
N PRO A 158 0.50 -15.21 -18.09
CA PRO A 158 0.08 -14.18 -19.04
C PRO A 158 -1.40 -14.24 -19.41
N GLN A 159 -2.03 -15.42 -19.28
CA GLN A 159 -3.45 -15.63 -19.62
C GLN A 159 -4.38 -15.21 -18.48
N LEU A 160 -3.84 -15.09 -17.26
CA LEU A 160 -4.60 -14.53 -16.16
C LEU A 160 -4.83 -13.03 -16.42
N PRO A 161 -5.95 -12.46 -15.94
CA PRO A 161 -6.17 -11.02 -15.97
C PRO A 161 -5.03 -10.23 -15.28
N LEU A 162 -4.16 -10.92 -14.52
CA LEU A 162 -2.99 -10.41 -13.81
C LEU A 162 -1.78 -10.16 -14.74
N GLY A 163 -1.78 -10.68 -15.97
CA GLY A 163 -0.66 -10.65 -16.90
C GLY A 163 -0.29 -9.26 -17.45
N THR A 164 -1.10 -8.23 -17.18
CA THR A 164 -0.83 -6.85 -17.62
C THR A 164 0.12 -6.09 -16.69
N MET A 165 0.38 -6.60 -15.48
CA MET A 165 1.36 -6.00 -14.57
C MET A 165 2.79 -6.39 -14.93
N LEU A 166 3.75 -5.52 -14.60
CA LEU A 166 5.16 -5.86 -14.78
C LEU A 166 5.49 -7.13 -13.96
N PRO A 167 6.21 -8.11 -14.56
CA PRO A 167 6.52 -9.38 -13.88
C PRO A 167 7.19 -9.21 -12.52
N LEU A 168 8.06 -8.21 -12.39
CA LEU A 168 8.74 -7.88 -11.14
C LEU A 168 7.79 -7.33 -10.07
N ALA A 169 6.80 -6.52 -10.46
CA ALA A 169 5.79 -6.03 -9.50
C ALA A 169 4.90 -7.17 -9.00
N MET A 170 4.57 -8.11 -9.88
CA MET A 170 3.79 -9.29 -9.52
C MET A 170 4.57 -10.20 -8.56
N THR A 171 5.87 -10.44 -8.78
CA THR A 171 6.67 -11.22 -7.84
C THR A 171 6.81 -10.56 -6.50
N THR A 172 7.12 -9.27 -6.45
CA THR A 172 7.26 -8.57 -5.16
C THR A 172 5.95 -8.52 -4.42
N PHE A 173 4.82 -8.33 -5.11
CA PHE A 173 3.50 -8.42 -4.51
C PHE A 173 3.23 -9.81 -3.92
N VAL A 174 3.36 -10.89 -4.70
CA VAL A 174 3.10 -12.26 -4.25
C VAL A 174 4.03 -12.64 -3.09
N ALA A 175 5.31 -12.33 -3.19
CA ALA A 175 6.29 -12.59 -2.14
C ALA A 175 5.94 -11.84 -0.84
N THR A 176 5.54 -10.58 -0.95
CA THR A 176 5.08 -9.75 0.18
C THR A 176 3.82 -10.32 0.79
N PHE A 177 2.83 -10.67 -0.03
CA PHE A 177 1.54 -11.20 0.41
C PHE A 177 1.71 -12.52 1.16
N LEU A 178 2.47 -13.46 0.60
CA LEU A 178 2.78 -14.74 1.25
C LEU A 178 3.55 -14.53 2.55
N SER A 179 4.52 -13.62 2.57
CA SER A 179 5.27 -13.28 3.79
C SER A 179 4.36 -12.73 4.89
N LEU A 180 3.45 -11.81 4.56
CA LEU A 180 2.47 -11.28 5.52
C LEU A 180 1.50 -12.36 6.00
N LEU A 181 1.05 -13.26 5.12
CA LEU A 181 0.22 -14.40 5.50
C LEU A 181 0.95 -15.33 6.47
N ILE A 182 2.19 -15.73 6.16
CA ILE A 182 3.00 -16.58 7.04
C ILE A 182 3.15 -15.92 8.42
N VAL A 183 3.44 -14.62 8.45
CA VAL A 183 3.58 -13.83 9.68
C VAL A 183 2.26 -13.71 10.44
N LEU A 184 1.13 -13.56 9.74
CA LEU A 184 -0.21 -13.53 10.31
C LEU A 184 -0.59 -14.89 10.91
N PHE A 185 -0.27 -15.99 10.22
CA PHE A 185 -0.48 -17.33 10.73
C PHE A 185 0.37 -17.57 11.97
N TRP A 186 1.64 -17.17 11.98
CA TRP A 186 2.51 -17.37 13.14
C TRP A 186 2.07 -16.57 14.36
N ARG A 187 1.84 -15.25 14.21
CA ARG A 187 1.35 -14.41 15.31
C ARG A 187 0.15 -13.58 14.83
N PRO A 188 -1.08 -14.07 15.06
CA PRO A 188 -2.27 -13.37 14.61
C PRO A 188 -2.48 -12.09 15.42
N SER A 189 -2.51 -10.96 14.72
CA SER A 189 -2.92 -9.67 15.26
C SER A 189 -3.85 -8.97 14.27
N MET A 190 -4.76 -8.15 14.79
CA MET A 190 -5.70 -7.37 13.96
C MET A 190 -4.96 -6.42 13.02
N GLU A 191 -3.83 -5.84 13.47
CA GLU A 191 -2.97 -4.96 12.68
C GLU A 191 -2.41 -5.67 11.44
N ARG A 192 -1.94 -6.91 11.59
CA ARG A 192 -1.40 -7.71 10.49
C ARG A 192 -2.50 -8.12 9.51
N GLY A 193 -3.68 -8.45 10.02
CA GLY A 193 -4.86 -8.71 9.17
C GLY A 193 -5.20 -7.51 8.30
N ALA A 194 -5.20 -6.30 8.88
CA ALA A 194 -5.41 -5.07 8.11
C ALA A 194 -4.28 -4.80 7.10
N GLN A 195 -3.02 -5.08 7.43
CA GLN A 195 -1.91 -4.95 6.47
C GLN A 195 -2.05 -5.87 5.25
N VAL A 196 -2.57 -7.08 5.43
CA VAL A 196 -2.87 -7.99 4.31
C VAL A 196 -3.94 -7.37 3.40
N TRP A 197 -5.05 -6.88 3.97
CA TRP A 197 -6.11 -6.24 3.19
C TRP A 197 -5.68 -4.93 2.55
N MET A 198 -4.82 -4.16 3.22
CA MET A 198 -4.19 -2.97 2.70
C MET A 198 -3.36 -3.30 1.46
N LEU A 199 -2.55 -4.35 1.51
CA LEU A 199 -1.76 -4.80 0.38
C LEU A 199 -2.64 -5.26 -0.79
N ILE A 200 -3.70 -6.03 -0.51
CA ILE A 200 -4.71 -6.40 -1.53
C ILE A 200 -5.31 -5.15 -2.17
N SER A 201 -5.69 -4.17 -1.36
CA SER A 201 -6.31 -2.94 -1.84
C SER A 201 -5.36 -2.12 -2.72
N VAL A 202 -4.09 -2.02 -2.33
CA VAL A 202 -3.03 -1.39 -3.13
C VAL A 202 -2.86 -2.08 -4.48
N PHE A 203 -2.91 -3.40 -4.51
CA PHE A 203 -2.80 -4.17 -5.75
C PHE A 203 -3.96 -3.91 -6.71
N PHE A 204 -5.18 -3.87 -6.20
CA PHE A 204 -6.35 -3.47 -7.01
C PHE A 204 -6.23 -2.02 -7.47
N ALA A 205 -5.77 -1.12 -6.61
CA ALA A 205 -5.57 0.28 -6.96
C ALA A 205 -4.53 0.48 -8.08
N GLN A 206 -3.45 -0.30 -8.09
CA GLN A 206 -2.44 -0.28 -9.16
C GLN A 206 -2.94 -0.85 -10.48
N ARG A 207 -3.99 -1.68 -10.45
CA ARG A 207 -4.59 -2.30 -11.63
C ARG A 207 -5.66 -1.41 -12.26
N ALA A 208 -6.37 -0.65 -11.43
CA ALA A 208 -7.37 0.30 -11.89
C ALA A 208 -6.68 1.41 -12.70
N VAL A 209 -6.89 1.43 -14.01
CA VAL A 209 -6.35 2.47 -14.90
C VAL A 209 -7.37 3.62 -14.93
N GLY A 210 -7.12 4.74 -14.24
CA GLY A 210 -8.00 5.94 -14.29
C GLY A 210 -8.06 6.79 -13.01
N GLU A 211 -9.10 7.63 -12.91
CA GLU A 211 -9.46 8.55 -11.80
C GLU A 211 -9.89 7.85 -10.50
N GLU A 212 -9.35 6.66 -10.21
CA GLU A 212 -9.83 5.81 -9.12
C GLU A 212 -9.06 6.05 -7.82
N ALA A 213 -8.93 7.31 -7.43
CA ALA A 213 -8.42 7.73 -6.13
C ALA A 213 -9.11 6.99 -4.97
N LEU A 214 -10.36 6.53 -5.16
CA LEU A 214 -11.14 5.76 -4.19
C LEU A 214 -10.40 4.54 -3.63
N PHE A 215 -9.70 3.74 -4.43
CA PHE A 215 -9.01 2.55 -3.90
C PHE A 215 -7.77 2.92 -3.09
N TYR A 216 -6.98 3.92 -3.56
CA TYR A 216 -5.86 4.47 -2.80
C TYR A 216 -6.29 5.13 -1.48
N THR A 217 -7.55 5.56 -1.39
CA THR A 217 -8.13 6.20 -0.19
C THR A 217 -8.82 5.25 0.79
N ALA A 218 -9.36 4.13 0.29
CA ALA A 218 -9.90 3.06 1.12
C ALA A 218 -8.80 2.39 1.95
N VAL A 219 -7.63 2.18 1.35
CA VAL A 219 -6.44 1.57 1.96
C VAL A 219 -6.05 2.23 3.29
N PRO A 220 -5.87 3.56 3.38
CA PRO A 220 -5.49 4.21 4.61
C PRO A 220 -6.65 4.34 5.63
N SER A 221 -7.91 4.38 5.17
CA SER A 221 -9.08 4.37 6.06
C SER A 221 -9.21 3.06 6.87
N MET A 222 -8.76 1.93 6.31
CA MET A 222 -8.70 0.64 7.02
C MET A 222 -7.76 0.69 8.23
N ASN A 223 -6.64 1.39 8.08
CA ASN A 223 -5.63 1.51 9.13
C ASN A 223 -6.14 2.40 10.28
N ILE A 224 -6.92 3.44 9.95
CA ILE A 224 -7.57 4.33 10.91
C ILE A 224 -8.65 3.58 11.70
N CYS A 225 -9.52 2.82 11.02
CA CYS A 225 -10.54 2.01 11.69
C CYS A 225 -9.94 1.00 12.68
N ASN A 226 -8.82 0.38 12.32
CA ASN A 226 -8.15 -0.58 13.20
C ASN A 226 -7.54 0.10 14.44
N VAL A 227 -6.97 1.29 14.29
CA VAL A 227 -6.49 2.07 15.44
C VAL A 227 -7.64 2.52 16.34
N CYS A 228 -8.78 2.94 15.79
CA CYS A 228 -9.96 3.24 16.59
C CYS A 228 -10.47 2.03 17.39
N GLN A 229 -10.48 0.82 16.81
CA GLN A 229 -10.89 -0.39 17.52
C GLN A 229 -9.95 -0.78 18.67
N VAL A 230 -8.64 -0.62 18.49
CA VAL A 230 -7.67 -0.89 19.57
C VAL A 230 -7.85 0.10 20.73
N VAL A 231 -8.28 1.33 20.45
CA VAL A 231 -8.49 2.38 21.44
C VAL A 231 -9.77 2.15 22.25
N THR A 232 -10.83 1.64 21.63
CA THR A 232 -12.09 1.33 22.34
C THR A 232 -11.97 0.19 23.36
N HIS A 233 -10.88 -0.58 23.34
CA HIS A 233 -10.62 -1.66 24.30
C HIS A 233 -9.69 -1.25 25.45
N TRP A 234 -9.27 0.01 25.54
CA TRP A 234 -8.56 0.50 26.72
C TRP A 234 -9.57 0.91 27.80
N PRO A 235 -9.57 0.25 28.98
CA PRO A 235 -10.26 0.80 30.14
C PRO A 235 -9.53 2.08 30.53
N TRP A 236 -10.27 3.19 30.60
CA TRP A 236 -9.80 4.45 31.15
C TRP A 236 -9.47 4.30 32.63
#